data_AF-A0AAE1FM22-F1
#
_entry.id   AF-A0AAE1FM22-F1
#
_cell.length_a   1.000
_cell.length_b   1.000
_cell.length_c   1.000
_cell.angle_alpha   90.00
_cell.angle_beta   90.00
_cell.angle_gamma   90.00
#
_symmetry.space_group_name_H-M   'P 1'
#
loop_
_entity.id
_entity.type
_entity.pdbx_description
1 polymer ?
#
loop_
_entity_poly.entity_id
_entity_poly.type
_entity_poly.pdbx_seq_one_letter_code
_entity_poly.pdbx_strand_id
1 'polypeptide(L)'
;MVTQQLARRVPLIGHESVLPETSNYLMSDGQHMTTGQTCPSNFVWLTGVNGPPSSLLQSVTRAHYRRMERKQLQNGRAGLRALASGGGSMCLEQTVSGDETPYPYEMIEESAEFLLSRTKLRPKIGVICGSGLGPLAEQLEDRDIFPYETIPNFPVSTVAGHAGRMVIGTLDGVPVMCMQGRFHSYEGYPLWKCAMPVRVMKLMGVDQLLVTNAAGGINREFNIGDIMIIKDHINMQGFAGDSPLRGRNDERYGPRFPAMNNAYDKTLRQKTLELVKDLGLQDVVREGVYVMLGGPTYETVAELNLLRVVGVDAVGMSTVPEVVVARHCGMRVFAFSLITNMCIVEYDTEAKASHTEVIETATMRQKDLQKLARLIIKIMSEDGYVAGDE
;
A
#
# COMPACT_ATOMS: atom_id res chain seq x y z
N MET A 1 37.32 58.64 -1.05
CA MET A 1 38.34 58.23 -2.04
C MET A 1 37.66 57.24 -2.99
N VAL A 2 37.19 57.72 -4.15
CA VAL A 2 37.79 57.48 -5.51
C VAL A 2 37.29 56.11 -6.06
N THR A 3 36.12 56.08 -6.74
CA THR A 3 35.86 55.99 -8.22
C THR A 3 36.06 54.57 -8.79
N GLN A 4 35.25 53.96 -9.66
CA GLN A 4 34.60 54.34 -10.96
C GLN A 4 33.67 53.14 -11.36
N GLN A 5 32.37 53.24 -11.72
CA GLN A 5 31.77 53.49 -13.06
C GLN A 5 32.53 52.88 -14.26
N LEU A 6 31.96 52.25 -15.31
CA LEU A 6 30.64 52.33 -15.94
C LEU A 6 30.49 51.22 -17.02
N ALA A 7 29.25 50.94 -17.41
CA ALA A 7 28.81 50.07 -18.51
C ALA A 7 29.18 50.58 -19.93
N ARG A 8 29.15 49.69 -20.95
CA ARG A 8 28.32 49.79 -22.19
C ARG A 8 28.62 48.76 -23.30
N ARG A 9 27.52 48.32 -23.94
CA ARG A 9 27.25 48.06 -25.38
C ARG A 9 27.48 46.68 -26.04
N VAL A 10 26.42 46.29 -26.76
CA VAL A 10 26.20 45.21 -27.75
C VAL A 10 26.84 45.57 -29.10
N PRO A 11 27.18 44.59 -29.98
CA PRO A 11 26.35 44.36 -31.17
C PRO A 11 26.10 42.87 -31.53
N LEU A 12 25.02 42.66 -32.29
CA LEU A 12 24.49 41.45 -32.92
C LEU A 12 25.37 40.91 -34.07
N ILE A 13 25.21 39.61 -34.38
CA ILE A 13 25.24 38.83 -35.66
C ILE A 13 25.37 37.36 -35.20
N GLY A 14 24.62 36.33 -35.58
CA GLY A 14 23.65 36.06 -36.65
C GLY A 14 23.91 34.63 -37.12
N HIS A 15 22.98 33.68 -36.90
CA HIS A 15 22.69 32.57 -37.82
C HIS A 15 21.42 31.82 -37.38
N GLU A 16 20.46 31.78 -38.31
CA GLU A 16 19.13 31.19 -38.26
C GLU A 16 19.12 29.70 -38.61
N SER A 17 17.91 29.13 -38.47
CA SER A 17 17.26 28.10 -39.31
C SER A 17 17.11 26.73 -38.60
N VAL A 18 15.95 26.04 -38.53
CA VAL A 18 14.59 26.20 -39.09
C VAL A 18 13.60 25.44 -38.17
N LEU A 19 12.46 26.04 -37.85
CA LEU A 19 11.21 25.34 -37.51
C LEU A 19 10.15 25.77 -38.56
N PRO A 20 9.31 24.87 -39.10
CA PRO A 20 8.23 25.28 -39.97
C PRO A 20 6.93 25.52 -39.19
N GLU A 21 6.48 26.77 -39.28
CA GLU A 21 5.13 27.29 -39.08
C GLU A 21 4.35 27.07 -40.41
N THR A 22 3.06 26.72 -40.50
CA THR A 22 1.86 27.53 -40.23
C THR A 22 0.63 26.77 -40.77
N SER A 23 -0.56 26.95 -40.19
CA SER A 23 -1.62 27.70 -40.89
C SER A 23 -2.74 28.09 -39.91
N ASN A 24 -3.07 29.38 -39.96
CA ASN A 24 -4.12 30.10 -39.24
C ASN A 24 -5.52 29.72 -39.75
N TYR A 25 -6.55 29.86 -38.90
CA TYR A 25 -7.77 30.58 -39.29
C TYR A 25 -8.38 31.32 -38.10
N LEU A 26 -8.76 32.57 -38.39
CA LEU A 26 -9.27 33.62 -37.52
C LEU A 26 -10.72 33.39 -37.06
N MET A 27 -11.03 34.07 -35.94
CA MET A 27 -12.32 34.24 -35.28
C MET A 27 -13.40 34.94 -36.13
N SER A 28 -14.67 34.65 -35.83
CA SER A 28 -15.72 35.68 -35.74
C SER A 28 -16.96 35.23 -34.93
N ASP A 29 -17.30 36.03 -33.91
CA ASP A 29 -18.63 36.46 -33.45
C ASP A 29 -19.75 35.47 -33.02
N GLY A 30 -19.94 35.40 -31.70
CA GLY A 30 -21.07 36.02 -31.00
C GLY A 30 -22.52 35.63 -31.32
N GLN A 31 -23.20 35.00 -30.34
CA GLN A 31 -24.55 35.40 -29.90
C GLN A 31 -24.94 34.74 -28.56
N HIS A 32 -25.42 35.57 -27.63
CA HIS A 32 -26.14 35.18 -26.41
C HIS A 32 -27.58 34.74 -26.75
N MET A 33 -28.10 33.71 -26.07
CA MET A 33 -29.47 33.68 -25.53
C MET A 33 -29.65 32.61 -24.44
N THR A 34 -30.59 32.91 -23.54
CA THR A 34 -30.85 32.38 -22.20
C THR A 34 -31.75 31.13 -22.13
N THR A 35 -31.53 30.34 -21.06
CA THR A 35 -32.48 29.52 -20.27
C THR A 35 -33.48 28.58 -20.96
N GLY A 36 -33.40 27.28 -20.63
CA GLY A 36 -34.49 26.32 -20.80
C GLY A 36 -34.10 24.92 -20.35
N GLN A 37 -34.75 24.44 -19.29
CA GLN A 37 -34.66 23.07 -18.78
C GLN A 37 -34.92 22.03 -19.89
N THR A 38 -34.14 20.94 -19.92
CA THR A 38 -34.59 19.55 -19.73
C THR A 38 -33.49 18.58 -20.16
N CYS A 39 -33.17 17.63 -19.28
CA CYS A 39 -32.39 16.43 -19.60
C CYS A 39 -33.24 15.54 -20.52
N PRO A 40 -32.64 14.86 -21.52
CA PRO A 40 -32.36 13.46 -21.26
C PRO A 40 -31.03 12.95 -21.87
N SER A 41 -30.45 12.03 -21.10
CA SER A 41 -29.61 10.90 -21.51
C SER A 41 -29.48 10.66 -23.03
N ASN A 42 -28.25 10.71 -23.54
CA ASN A 42 -27.69 9.72 -24.47
C ASN A 42 -26.18 9.95 -24.65
N PHE A 43 -25.39 9.01 -24.13
CA PHE A 43 -23.97 8.85 -24.45
C PHE A 43 -23.86 8.34 -25.90
N VAL A 44 -23.38 9.19 -26.81
CA VAL A 44 -23.00 8.78 -28.17
C VAL A 44 -21.55 8.32 -28.14
N TRP A 45 -21.31 7.03 -28.38
CA TRP A 45 -19.99 6.53 -28.74
C TRP A 45 -19.72 6.88 -30.21
N LEU A 46 -18.71 7.71 -30.45
CA LEU A 46 -18.08 7.90 -31.75
C LEU A 46 -17.30 6.63 -32.11
N THR A 47 -17.86 5.78 -32.98
CA THR A 47 -17.08 4.81 -33.75
C THR A 47 -17.22 5.15 -35.24
N GLY A 48 -16.24 5.88 -35.75
CA GLY A 48 -16.07 6.05 -37.19
C GLY A 48 -15.38 4.84 -37.77
N VAL A 49 -16.12 3.98 -38.49
CA VAL A 49 -15.62 3.22 -39.65
C VAL A 49 -16.82 2.93 -40.56
N ASN A 50 -16.85 3.55 -41.75
CA ASN A 50 -17.85 3.29 -42.79
C ASN A 50 -17.48 2.02 -43.57
N GLY A 51 -18.37 1.03 -43.60
CA GLY A 51 -18.33 -0.11 -44.52
C GLY A 51 -19.39 -1.17 -44.19
N PRO A 52 -20.14 -1.73 -45.15
CA PRO A 52 -21.18 -2.71 -44.87
C PRO A 52 -20.56 -4.06 -44.48
N PRO A 53 -21.04 -4.76 -43.43
CA PRO A 53 -20.50 -6.05 -43.05
C PRO A 53 -20.94 -7.16 -44.02
N SER A 54 -19.99 -7.99 -44.45
CA SER A 54 -20.23 -9.14 -45.31
C SER A 54 -21.01 -10.24 -44.58
N SER A 55 -21.89 -10.92 -45.31
CA SER A 55 -22.82 -11.97 -44.83
C SER A 55 -22.13 -13.23 -44.28
N LEU A 56 -20.80 -13.32 -44.35
CA LEU A 56 -20.01 -14.44 -43.83
C LEU A 56 -19.73 -14.33 -42.31
N LEU A 57 -19.68 -13.12 -41.72
CA LEU A 57 -19.36 -12.95 -40.29
C LEU A 57 -20.54 -13.27 -39.35
N GLN A 58 -21.77 -13.20 -39.85
CA GLN A 58 -22.98 -13.47 -39.06
C GLN A 58 -23.32 -14.97 -38.93
N SER A 59 -22.83 -15.82 -39.83
CA SER A 59 -23.08 -17.26 -39.79
C SER A 59 -22.13 -18.00 -38.84
N VAL A 60 -20.85 -17.56 -38.77
CA VAL A 60 -19.82 -18.17 -37.91
C VAL A 60 -20.05 -17.87 -36.43
N THR A 61 -20.56 -16.69 -36.09
CA THR A 61 -20.86 -16.27 -34.71
C THR A 61 -22.09 -16.97 -34.12
N ARG A 62 -23.16 -17.20 -34.90
CA ARG A 62 -24.34 -17.96 -34.45
C ARG A 62 -24.09 -19.46 -34.27
N ALA A 63 -23.22 -20.05 -35.10
CA ALA A 63 -22.86 -21.46 -34.98
C ALA A 63 -21.99 -21.74 -33.73
N HIS A 64 -21.12 -20.81 -33.34
CA HIS A 64 -20.29 -20.94 -32.14
C HIS A 64 -21.11 -20.83 -30.84
N TYR A 65 -22.05 -19.88 -30.79
CA TYR A 65 -22.92 -19.68 -29.61
C TYR A 65 -23.81 -20.90 -29.32
N ARG A 66 -24.42 -21.50 -30.36
CA ARG A 66 -25.25 -22.71 -30.21
C ARG A 66 -24.44 -23.95 -29.80
N ARG A 67 -23.12 -23.97 -30.02
CA ARG A 67 -22.23 -25.06 -29.60
C ARG A 67 -21.83 -24.95 -28.13
N MET A 68 -21.74 -23.72 -27.59
CA MET A 68 -21.49 -23.48 -26.16
C MET A 68 -22.70 -23.82 -25.30
N GLU A 69 -23.92 -23.42 -25.71
CA GLU A 69 -25.14 -23.76 -24.96
C GLU A 69 -25.38 -25.27 -24.85
N ARG A 70 -25.11 -26.04 -25.92
CA ARG A 70 -25.24 -27.51 -25.89
C ARG A 70 -24.21 -28.17 -24.97
N LYS A 71 -23.00 -27.63 -24.86
CA LYS A 71 -21.97 -28.13 -23.93
C LYS A 71 -22.33 -27.86 -22.47
N GLN A 72 -22.90 -26.68 -22.16
CA GLN A 72 -23.34 -26.38 -20.79
C GLN A 72 -24.56 -27.23 -20.36
N LEU A 73 -25.52 -27.47 -21.26
CA LEU A 73 -26.67 -28.35 -20.99
C LEU A 73 -26.31 -29.84 -20.87
N GLN A 74 -25.28 -30.32 -21.59
CA GLN A 74 -24.77 -31.68 -21.43
C GLN A 74 -23.99 -31.88 -20.12
N ASN A 75 -23.17 -30.90 -19.72
CA ASN A 75 -22.43 -30.97 -18.45
C ASN A 75 -23.36 -30.87 -17.23
N GLY A 76 -24.42 -30.05 -17.30
CA GLY A 76 -25.42 -29.95 -16.24
C GLY A 76 -26.29 -31.21 -16.05
N ARG A 77 -26.45 -32.04 -17.08
CA ARG A 77 -27.18 -33.33 -16.98
C ARG A 77 -26.28 -34.51 -16.59
N ALA A 78 -24.98 -34.44 -16.83
CA ALA A 78 -24.03 -35.45 -16.36
C ALA A 78 -23.79 -35.38 -14.84
N GLY A 79 -23.82 -34.19 -14.24
CA GLY A 79 -23.68 -34.00 -12.79
C GLY A 79 -24.84 -34.54 -11.95
N LEU A 80 -26.05 -34.65 -12.52
CA LEU A 80 -27.24 -35.15 -11.81
C LEU A 80 -27.43 -36.68 -11.86
N ARG A 81 -26.62 -37.43 -12.62
CA ARG A 81 -26.72 -38.90 -12.72
C ARG A 81 -25.69 -39.67 -11.87
N ALA A 82 -24.72 -38.99 -11.27
CA ALA A 82 -23.67 -39.63 -10.46
C ALA A 82 -24.01 -39.79 -8.97
N LEU A 83 -25.17 -39.29 -8.51
CA LEU A 83 -25.59 -39.36 -7.10
C LEU A 83 -26.46 -40.59 -6.74
N ALA A 84 -26.53 -41.58 -7.63
CA ALA A 84 -27.37 -42.76 -7.44
C ALA A 84 -26.65 -44.08 -7.79
N SER A 85 -25.55 -44.38 -7.10
CA SER A 85 -25.07 -45.77 -6.91
C SER A 85 -23.98 -45.79 -5.85
N GLY A 86 -24.29 -46.34 -4.68
CA GLY A 86 -23.34 -46.52 -3.59
C GLY A 86 -22.30 -47.60 -3.87
N GLY A 87 -21.13 -47.45 -3.24
CA GLY A 87 -20.05 -48.43 -3.23
C GLY A 87 -18.75 -47.77 -2.78
N GLY A 88 -18.31 -48.07 -1.56
CA GLY A 88 -17.23 -47.37 -0.87
C GLY A 88 -15.85 -47.49 -1.54
N SER A 89 -15.14 -46.37 -1.53
CA SER A 89 -13.69 -46.30 -1.43
C SER A 89 -13.38 -45.05 -0.62
N MET A 90 -12.71 -45.23 0.52
CA MET A 90 -12.32 -44.16 1.41
C MET A 90 -11.11 -43.45 0.79
N CYS A 91 -11.38 -42.66 -0.25
CA CYS A 91 -10.48 -41.62 -0.69
C CYS A 91 -10.60 -40.50 0.34
N LEU A 92 -9.47 -40.13 0.95
CA LEU A 92 -9.33 -38.85 1.63
C LEU A 92 -9.58 -37.75 0.59
N GLU A 93 -10.85 -37.39 0.40
CA GLU A 93 -11.22 -36.08 -0.12
C GLU A 93 -10.67 -35.09 0.90
N GLN A 94 -9.48 -34.57 0.63
CA GLN A 94 -9.20 -33.20 0.99
C GLN A 94 -10.22 -32.35 0.24
N THR A 95 -11.40 -32.18 0.86
CA THR A 95 -12.23 -31.02 0.60
C THR A 95 -11.31 -29.82 0.82
N VAL A 96 -10.93 -29.13 -0.24
CA VAL A 96 -10.46 -27.75 -0.13
C VAL A 96 -11.67 -26.97 0.39
N SER A 97 -11.80 -26.96 1.72
CA SER A 97 -12.84 -26.27 2.44
C SER A 97 -12.51 -24.79 2.45
N GLY A 98 -13.46 -23.97 2.01
CA GLY A 98 -13.56 -22.58 2.43
C GLY A 98 -13.23 -21.58 1.34
N ASP A 99 -14.28 -21.05 0.72
CA ASP A 99 -14.31 -19.65 0.33
C ASP A 99 -14.07 -18.85 1.62
N GLU A 100 -12.80 -18.57 1.99
CA GLU A 100 -12.50 -17.85 3.23
C GLU A 100 -13.12 -16.45 3.14
N THR A 101 -14.21 -16.24 3.88
CA THR A 101 -14.87 -14.95 3.96
C THR A 101 -14.09 -14.02 4.88
N PRO A 102 -14.00 -12.70 4.56
CA PRO A 102 -13.42 -11.73 5.47
C PRO A 102 -14.04 -11.80 6.87
N TYR A 103 -13.24 -11.52 7.91
CA TYR A 103 -13.70 -11.54 9.30
C TYR A 103 -14.96 -10.69 9.51
N PRO A 104 -16.04 -11.25 10.10
CA PRO A 104 -17.13 -10.47 10.67
C PRO A 104 -16.60 -9.49 11.72
N TYR A 105 -17.29 -8.37 11.87
CA TYR A 105 -16.92 -7.33 12.85
C TYR A 105 -16.79 -7.90 14.26
N GLU A 106 -17.72 -8.78 14.64
CA GLU A 106 -17.83 -9.35 15.98
C GLU A 106 -16.60 -10.21 16.35
N MET A 107 -15.99 -10.88 15.36
CA MET A 107 -14.73 -11.62 15.59
C MET A 107 -13.54 -10.70 15.86
N ILE A 108 -13.51 -9.53 15.21
CA ILE A 108 -12.46 -8.52 15.41
C ILE A 108 -12.69 -7.80 16.74
N GLU A 109 -13.95 -7.54 17.10
CA GLU A 109 -14.36 -6.98 18.38
C GLU A 109 -13.94 -7.89 19.54
N GLU A 110 -14.15 -9.20 19.42
CA GLU A 110 -13.69 -10.18 20.41
C GLU A 110 -12.16 -10.09 20.66
N SER A 111 -11.35 -9.96 19.61
CA SER A 111 -9.90 -9.75 19.74
C SER A 111 -9.57 -8.44 20.48
N ALA A 112 -10.32 -7.36 20.19
CA ALA A 112 -10.10 -6.06 20.82
C ALA A 112 -10.53 -6.06 22.30
N GLU A 113 -11.67 -6.65 22.63
CA GLU A 113 -12.15 -6.81 24.01
C GLU A 113 -11.23 -7.70 24.84
N PHE A 114 -10.70 -8.77 24.25
CA PHE A 114 -9.69 -9.61 24.88
C PHE A 114 -8.48 -8.80 25.35
N LEU A 115 -7.99 -7.89 24.50
CA LEU A 115 -6.85 -7.03 24.83
C LEU A 115 -7.24 -5.93 25.83
N LEU A 116 -8.35 -5.23 25.59
CA LEU A 116 -8.85 -4.13 26.45
C LEU A 116 -9.12 -4.56 27.90
N SER A 117 -9.54 -5.82 28.11
CA SER A 117 -9.78 -6.40 29.44
C SER A 117 -8.49 -6.78 30.18
N ARG A 118 -7.35 -6.86 29.46
CA ARG A 118 -6.05 -7.31 30.00
C ARG A 118 -4.97 -6.24 30.03
N THR A 119 -5.24 -5.05 29.50
CA THR A 119 -4.38 -3.88 29.66
C THR A 119 -5.15 -2.69 30.24
N LYS A 120 -4.47 -1.91 31.09
CA LYS A 120 -4.99 -0.62 31.56
C LYS A 120 -4.68 0.53 30.60
N LEU A 121 -3.71 0.34 29.70
CA LEU A 121 -3.30 1.37 28.74
C LEU A 121 -4.36 1.56 27.66
N ARG A 122 -4.48 2.80 27.18
CA ARG A 122 -5.41 3.19 26.09
C ARG A 122 -4.61 3.91 25.00
N PRO A 123 -3.85 3.15 24.19
CA PRO A 123 -2.95 3.72 23.19
C PRO A 123 -3.73 4.43 22.10
N LYS A 124 -3.20 5.58 21.66
CA LYS A 124 -3.69 6.33 20.50
C LYS A 124 -2.88 6.07 19.23
N ILE A 125 -1.67 5.55 19.42
CA ILE A 125 -0.71 5.27 18.35
C ILE A 125 -0.48 3.76 18.27
N GLY A 126 -0.73 3.21 17.10
CA GLY A 126 -0.36 1.85 16.71
C GLY A 126 0.96 1.87 15.95
N VAL A 127 1.80 0.86 16.15
CA VAL A 127 3.06 0.70 15.45
C VAL A 127 3.13 -0.70 14.86
N ILE A 128 3.42 -0.82 13.56
CA ILE A 128 3.70 -2.10 12.93
C ILE A 128 5.18 -2.17 12.60
N CYS A 129 5.91 -2.96 13.40
CA CYS A 129 7.34 -3.14 13.26
C CYS A 129 7.65 -4.11 12.12
N GLY A 130 8.16 -3.59 11.01
CA GLY A 130 8.78 -4.40 9.96
C GLY A 130 10.17 -4.91 10.34
N SER A 131 10.84 -5.55 9.39
CA SER A 131 12.20 -6.07 9.54
C SER A 131 13.15 -4.98 10.05
N GLY A 132 13.82 -5.25 11.17
CA GLY A 132 14.78 -4.33 11.82
C GLY A 132 14.24 -3.40 12.88
N LEU A 133 12.92 -3.23 12.98
CA LEU A 133 12.27 -2.44 14.03
C LEU A 133 11.62 -3.25 15.13
N GLY A 134 11.68 -4.58 15.04
CA GLY A 134 11.31 -5.47 16.14
C GLY A 134 11.88 -5.05 17.50
N PRO A 135 13.17 -4.62 17.61
CA PRO A 135 13.74 -4.16 18.87
C PRO A 135 13.10 -2.90 19.47
N LEU A 136 12.30 -2.12 18.73
CA LEU A 136 11.58 -0.96 19.29
C LEU A 136 10.58 -1.40 20.37
N ALA A 137 9.89 -2.53 20.16
CA ALA A 137 8.93 -3.06 21.13
C ALA A 137 9.62 -3.54 22.44
N GLU A 138 10.94 -3.78 22.40
CA GLU A 138 11.71 -4.09 23.61
C GLU A 138 12.01 -2.87 24.48
N GLN A 139 11.85 -1.66 23.93
CA GLN A 139 12.10 -0.41 24.64
C GLN A 139 10.85 0.19 25.29
N LEU A 140 9.72 -0.51 25.19
CA LEU A 140 8.48 -0.11 25.85
C LEU A 140 8.60 -0.36 27.35
N GLU A 141 8.22 0.65 28.13
CA GLU A 141 8.07 0.59 29.57
C GLU A 141 6.65 0.15 29.93
N ASP A 142 6.46 -0.35 31.17
CA ASP A 142 5.16 -0.78 31.73
C ASP A 142 4.31 -1.63 30.76
N ARG A 143 4.95 -2.63 30.13
CA ARG A 143 4.39 -3.35 28.99
C ARG A 143 3.57 -4.58 29.34
N ASP A 144 2.42 -4.70 28.71
CA ASP A 144 1.63 -5.92 28.58
C ASP A 144 1.99 -6.61 27.24
N ILE A 145 2.32 -7.89 27.28
CA ILE A 145 2.77 -8.67 26.11
C ILE A 145 1.78 -9.79 25.84
N PHE A 146 1.28 -9.84 24.60
CA PHE A 146 0.28 -10.82 24.15
C PHE A 146 0.83 -11.57 22.93
N PRO A 147 1.25 -12.84 23.06
CA PRO A 147 1.55 -13.68 21.91
C PRO A 147 0.31 -13.77 21.00
N TYR A 148 0.50 -13.68 19.68
CA TYR A 148 -0.60 -13.66 18.72
C TYR A 148 -1.51 -14.89 18.86
N GLU A 149 -0.94 -16.06 19.14
CA GLU A 149 -1.66 -17.32 19.37
C GLU A 149 -2.64 -17.29 20.54
N THR A 150 -2.48 -16.34 21.48
CA THR A 150 -3.38 -16.20 22.63
C THR A 150 -4.51 -15.21 22.38
N ILE A 151 -4.42 -14.41 21.32
CA ILE A 151 -5.45 -13.43 20.94
C ILE A 151 -6.49 -14.15 20.08
N PRO A 152 -7.78 -14.13 20.45
CA PRO A 152 -8.84 -14.75 19.65
C PRO A 152 -8.82 -14.28 18.20
N ASN A 153 -9.05 -15.19 17.25
CA ASN A 153 -9.17 -14.92 15.81
C ASN A 153 -7.91 -14.35 15.11
N PHE A 154 -6.80 -14.18 15.84
CA PHE A 154 -5.60 -13.51 15.34
C PHE A 154 -4.75 -14.42 14.43
N PRO A 155 -4.08 -13.88 13.39
CA PRO A 155 -3.16 -14.67 12.57
C PRO A 155 -1.85 -14.99 13.32
N VAL A 156 -1.11 -15.99 12.84
CA VAL A 156 0.19 -16.38 13.39
C VAL A 156 1.30 -16.04 12.40
N SER A 157 2.41 -15.48 12.87
CA SER A 157 3.54 -15.09 12.02
C SER A 157 4.47 -16.28 11.80
N THR A 158 4.82 -16.58 10.55
CA THR A 158 5.69 -17.73 10.22
C THR A 158 7.08 -17.33 9.73
N VAL A 159 7.27 -16.03 9.42
CA VAL A 159 8.54 -15.47 8.92
C VAL A 159 9.59 -15.35 10.03
N ALA A 160 10.82 -15.76 9.75
CA ALA A 160 11.96 -15.60 10.65
C ALA A 160 12.20 -14.10 10.99
N GLY A 161 12.51 -13.82 12.25
CA GLY A 161 12.71 -12.46 12.75
C GLY A 161 11.43 -11.74 13.22
N HIS A 162 10.27 -12.37 13.07
CA HIS A 162 9.00 -11.88 13.62
C HIS A 162 8.69 -12.59 14.94
N ALA A 163 8.66 -11.84 16.04
CA ALA A 163 8.45 -12.42 17.38
C ALA A 163 7.01 -12.93 17.59
N GLY A 164 6.05 -12.48 16.79
CA GLY A 164 4.68 -12.99 16.80
C GLY A 164 3.88 -12.55 18.03
N ARG A 165 4.01 -11.28 18.44
CA ARG A 165 3.33 -10.77 19.64
C ARG A 165 2.94 -9.30 19.53
N MET A 166 1.82 -8.97 20.18
CA MET A 166 1.34 -7.61 20.40
C MET A 166 1.92 -7.11 21.73
N VAL A 167 2.56 -5.94 21.72
CA VAL A 167 3.14 -5.32 22.92
C VAL A 167 2.48 -3.97 23.14
N ILE A 168 1.82 -3.80 24.28
CA ILE A 168 1.17 -2.54 24.67
C ILE A 168 1.94 -1.98 25.85
N GLY A 169 2.50 -0.78 25.71
CA GLY A 169 3.35 -0.18 26.74
C GLY A 169 3.48 1.32 26.53
N THR A 170 4.40 1.95 27.25
CA THR A 170 4.72 3.37 27.09
C THR A 170 6.09 3.55 26.45
N LEU A 171 6.21 4.53 25.55
CA LEU A 171 7.48 4.96 24.98
C LEU A 171 7.66 6.44 25.31
N ASP A 172 8.63 6.77 26.17
CA ASP A 172 8.83 8.13 26.68
C ASP A 172 7.54 8.73 27.28
N GLY A 173 6.79 7.91 28.03
CA GLY A 173 5.51 8.29 28.64
C GLY A 173 4.29 8.27 27.71
N VAL A 174 4.47 8.03 26.40
CA VAL A 174 3.38 7.94 25.42
C VAL A 174 2.86 6.49 25.32
N PRO A 175 1.57 6.21 25.61
CA PRO A 175 1.01 4.87 25.42
C PRO A 175 0.93 4.48 23.95
N VAL A 176 1.52 3.35 23.58
CA VAL A 176 1.54 2.82 22.21
C VAL A 176 1.23 1.32 22.16
N MET A 177 0.73 0.86 21.01
CA MET A 177 0.45 -0.55 20.73
C MET A 177 1.31 -1.02 19.55
N CYS A 178 2.25 -1.93 19.80
CA CYS A 178 3.24 -2.38 18.84
C CYS A 178 2.99 -3.83 18.40
N MET A 179 2.85 -4.05 17.10
CA MET A 179 2.98 -5.37 16.48
C MET A 179 4.45 -5.70 16.28
N GLN A 180 4.97 -6.65 17.07
CA GLN A 180 6.34 -7.14 16.92
C GLN A 180 6.35 -8.36 15.98
N GLY A 181 6.38 -8.04 14.69
CA GLY A 181 6.15 -8.98 13.60
C GLY A 181 4.81 -8.72 12.93
N ARG A 182 4.79 -8.69 11.60
CA ARG A 182 3.59 -8.58 10.76
C ARG A 182 3.30 -9.87 9.99
N PHE A 183 2.22 -9.84 9.22
CA PHE A 183 1.80 -10.93 8.35
C PHE A 183 1.92 -10.51 6.89
N HIS A 184 2.39 -11.41 6.04
CA HIS A 184 2.57 -11.16 4.61
C HIS A 184 1.69 -12.09 3.78
N SER A 185 1.29 -11.61 2.61
CA SER A 185 0.44 -12.41 1.73
C SER A 185 1.17 -13.60 1.12
N TYR A 186 2.49 -13.50 0.90
CA TYR A 186 3.31 -14.61 0.44
C TYR A 186 3.39 -15.78 1.44
N GLU A 187 2.96 -15.59 2.70
CA GLU A 187 2.79 -16.68 3.69
C GLU A 187 1.51 -17.51 3.42
N GLY A 188 0.72 -17.14 2.40
CA GLY A 188 -0.57 -17.75 2.06
C GLY A 188 -1.77 -17.05 2.69
N TYR A 189 -1.55 -15.94 3.41
CA TYR A 189 -2.64 -15.16 3.99
C TYR A 189 -3.30 -14.24 2.95
N PRO A 190 -4.63 -14.17 2.90
CA PRO A 190 -5.32 -13.13 2.13
C PRO A 190 -5.09 -11.75 2.76
N LEU A 191 -5.12 -10.69 1.94
CA LEU A 191 -4.76 -9.33 2.40
C LEU A 191 -5.62 -8.81 3.54
N TRP A 192 -6.90 -9.18 3.58
CA TRP A 192 -7.79 -8.81 4.69
C TRP A 192 -7.35 -9.45 6.02
N LYS A 193 -6.70 -10.62 5.99
CA LYS A 193 -6.16 -11.29 7.17
C LYS A 193 -4.85 -10.64 7.60
N CYS A 194 -3.99 -10.29 6.65
CA CYS A 194 -2.77 -9.54 6.94
C CYS A 194 -3.05 -8.18 7.61
N ALA A 195 -4.09 -7.47 7.15
CA ALA A 195 -4.46 -6.15 7.64
C ALA A 195 -5.48 -6.16 8.79
N MET A 196 -6.02 -7.32 9.19
CA MET A 196 -6.99 -7.45 10.29
C MET A 196 -6.53 -6.78 11.60
N PRO A 197 -5.26 -6.88 12.03
CA PRO A 197 -4.78 -6.23 13.25
C PRO A 197 -5.01 -4.72 13.30
N VAL A 198 -5.05 -4.04 12.15
CA VAL A 198 -5.31 -2.60 12.09
C VAL A 198 -6.74 -2.29 12.54
N ARG A 199 -7.72 -3.16 12.24
CA ARG A 199 -9.09 -3.01 12.75
C ARG A 199 -9.16 -3.29 14.25
N VAL A 200 -8.38 -4.25 14.77
CA VAL A 200 -8.26 -4.47 16.22
C VAL A 200 -7.69 -3.23 16.90
N MET A 201 -6.61 -2.64 16.37
CA MET A 201 -6.04 -1.38 16.86
C MET A 201 -7.10 -0.27 16.87
N LYS A 202 -7.87 -0.11 15.79
CA LYS A 202 -8.96 0.87 15.70
C LYS A 202 -10.00 0.67 16.81
N LEU A 203 -10.45 -0.56 17.05
CA LEU A 203 -11.44 -0.87 18.09
C LEU A 203 -10.86 -0.67 19.51
N MET A 204 -9.55 -0.76 19.69
CA MET A 204 -8.87 -0.39 20.94
C MET A 204 -8.72 1.13 21.13
N GLY A 205 -9.13 1.94 20.14
CA GLY A 205 -9.13 3.40 20.22
C GLY A 205 -7.90 4.07 19.59
N VAL A 206 -7.08 3.32 18.85
CA VAL A 206 -5.97 3.86 18.05
C VAL A 206 -6.53 4.67 16.87
N ASP A 207 -6.04 5.88 16.70
CA ASP A 207 -6.42 6.81 15.61
C ASP A 207 -5.24 7.19 14.72
N GLN A 208 -4.01 6.80 15.08
CA GLN A 208 -2.81 7.04 14.29
C GLN A 208 -1.97 5.76 14.16
N LEU A 209 -1.41 5.52 12.98
CA LEU A 209 -0.63 4.31 12.67
C LEU A 209 0.75 4.67 12.12
N LEU A 210 1.80 4.16 12.78
CA LEU A 210 3.17 4.15 12.28
C LEU A 210 3.49 2.79 11.66
N VAL A 211 3.77 2.74 10.37
CA VAL A 211 4.07 1.49 9.65
C VAL A 211 5.49 1.50 9.12
N THR A 212 6.25 0.43 9.38
CA THR A 212 7.65 0.37 8.95
C THR A 212 7.93 -0.90 8.17
N ASN A 213 8.87 -0.87 7.22
CA ASN A 213 9.27 -2.04 6.44
C ASN A 213 10.73 -1.96 6.01
N ALA A 214 11.25 -3.09 5.53
CA ALA A 214 12.44 -3.13 4.68
C ALA A 214 12.01 -3.09 3.20
N ALA A 215 12.82 -2.44 2.36
CA ALA A 215 12.54 -2.29 0.94
C ALA A 215 13.84 -2.31 0.11
N GLY A 216 13.71 -2.75 -1.15
CA GLY A 216 14.74 -2.55 -2.16
C GLY A 216 14.66 -1.13 -2.73
N GLY A 217 15.80 -0.45 -2.83
CA GLY A 217 15.92 0.88 -3.41
C GLY A 217 15.98 0.84 -4.93
N ILE A 218 15.00 1.44 -5.60
CA ILE A 218 14.96 1.58 -7.07
C ILE A 218 15.55 2.93 -7.50
N ASN A 219 15.33 3.97 -6.68
CA ASN A 219 15.91 5.28 -6.93
C ASN A 219 17.44 5.21 -6.79
N ARG A 220 18.17 5.60 -7.84
CA ARG A 220 19.64 5.56 -7.90
C ARG A 220 20.33 6.55 -6.97
N GLU A 221 19.59 7.53 -6.45
CA GLU A 221 20.10 8.49 -5.48
C GLU A 221 20.07 7.95 -4.04
N PHE A 222 19.40 6.81 -3.81
CA PHE A 222 19.37 6.18 -2.50
C PHE A 222 20.60 5.30 -2.29
N ASN A 223 20.91 5.07 -1.02
CA ASN A 223 21.96 4.16 -0.58
C ASN A 223 21.40 3.11 0.38
N ILE A 224 22.12 1.99 0.49
CA ILE A 224 21.83 0.99 1.53
C ILE A 224 21.94 1.67 2.90
N GLY A 225 20.91 1.51 3.71
CA GLY A 225 20.77 2.13 5.03
C GLY A 225 20.11 3.51 5.02
N ASP A 226 19.71 4.03 3.86
CA ASP A 226 18.81 5.19 3.80
C ASP A 226 17.43 4.83 4.37
N ILE A 227 16.74 5.83 4.93
CA ILE A 227 15.39 5.69 5.47
C ILE A 227 14.45 6.55 4.63
N MET A 228 13.61 5.91 3.82
CA MET A 228 12.66 6.59 2.94
C MET A 228 11.31 6.76 3.64
N ILE A 229 10.93 8.00 3.93
CA ILE A 229 9.55 8.35 4.27
C ILE A 229 8.66 8.09 3.05
N ILE A 230 7.58 7.34 3.26
CA ILE A 230 6.64 7.01 2.18
C ILE A 230 5.67 8.18 2.02
N LYS A 231 5.74 8.89 0.89
CA LYS A 231 4.78 9.96 0.55
C LYS A 231 3.57 9.44 -0.21
N ASP A 232 3.72 8.33 -0.93
CA ASP A 232 2.67 7.70 -1.72
C ASP A 232 2.98 6.22 -1.99
N HIS A 233 2.01 5.47 -2.52
CA HIS A 233 2.24 4.11 -2.98
C HIS A 233 1.61 3.76 -4.33
N ILE A 234 2.17 2.76 -4.99
CA ILE A 234 1.53 2.00 -6.06
C ILE A 234 1.09 0.64 -5.50
N ASN A 235 -0.21 0.35 -5.59
CA ASN A 235 -0.80 -0.90 -5.12
C ASN A 235 -1.03 -1.86 -6.30
N MET A 236 0.02 -2.60 -6.70
CA MET A 236 -0.05 -3.51 -7.86
C MET A 236 -1.07 -4.63 -7.68
N GLN A 237 -1.20 -5.18 -6.47
CA GLN A 237 -2.21 -6.20 -6.16
C GLN A 237 -3.61 -5.63 -6.23
N GLY A 238 -3.80 -4.41 -5.71
CA GLY A 238 -5.06 -3.67 -5.78
C GLY A 238 -5.53 -3.44 -7.21
N PHE A 239 -4.62 -3.13 -8.14
CA PHE A 239 -4.96 -3.02 -9.57
C PHE A 239 -5.48 -4.33 -10.16
N ALA A 240 -4.98 -5.48 -9.70
CA ALA A 240 -5.47 -6.80 -10.11
C ALA A 240 -6.77 -7.23 -9.39
N GLY A 241 -7.29 -6.39 -8.49
CA GLY A 241 -8.51 -6.68 -7.72
C GLY A 241 -8.28 -7.50 -6.46
N ASP A 242 -7.04 -7.70 -6.03
CA ASP A 242 -6.72 -8.23 -4.71
C ASP A 242 -6.49 -7.07 -3.73
N SER A 243 -7.47 -6.86 -2.84
CA SER A 243 -7.50 -5.73 -1.92
C SER A 243 -8.08 -6.19 -0.58
N PRO A 244 -7.57 -5.69 0.57
CA PRO A 244 -8.13 -6.02 1.87
C PRO A 244 -9.58 -5.53 2.07
N LEU A 245 -10.07 -4.64 1.20
CA LEU A 245 -11.44 -4.13 1.23
C LEU A 245 -12.37 -4.84 0.23
N ARG A 246 -11.88 -5.84 -0.51
CA ARG A 246 -12.71 -6.67 -1.39
C ARG A 246 -13.74 -7.43 -0.56
N GLY A 247 -14.98 -7.46 -1.04
CA GLY A 247 -16.11 -8.09 -0.35
C GLY A 247 -17.16 -7.07 0.11
N ARG A 248 -17.99 -7.45 1.09
CA ARG A 248 -19.01 -6.56 1.68
C ARG A 248 -18.35 -5.49 2.55
N ASN A 249 -18.83 -4.26 2.48
CA ASN A 249 -18.39 -3.19 3.38
C ASN A 249 -19.17 -3.24 4.68
N ASP A 250 -18.47 -3.03 5.80
CA ASP A 250 -19.09 -2.76 7.09
C ASP A 250 -18.90 -1.28 7.43
N GLU A 251 -20.01 -0.55 7.48
CA GLU A 251 -20.02 0.91 7.69
C GLU A 251 -19.57 1.31 9.09
N ARG A 252 -19.51 0.37 10.05
CA ARG A 252 -18.93 0.61 11.39
C ARG A 252 -17.44 0.92 11.33
N TYR A 253 -16.73 0.43 10.30
CA TYR A 253 -15.32 0.76 10.09
C TYR A 253 -15.15 2.03 9.27
N GLY A 254 -15.86 2.14 8.15
CA GLY A 254 -15.67 3.25 7.22
C GLY A 254 -16.46 3.15 5.93
N PRO A 255 -16.25 4.12 5.02
CA PRO A 255 -17.03 4.24 3.79
C PRO A 255 -16.73 3.12 2.81
N ARG A 256 -17.68 2.84 1.91
CA ARG A 256 -17.49 1.83 0.86
C ARG A 256 -16.32 2.14 -0.08
N PHE A 257 -16.09 3.43 -0.35
CA PHE A 257 -15.08 3.91 -1.28
C PHE A 257 -14.19 4.94 -0.59
N PRO A 258 -13.18 4.52 0.19
CA PRO A 258 -12.26 5.44 0.83
C PRO A 258 -11.35 6.11 -0.20
N ALA A 259 -11.17 7.41 -0.09
CA ALA A 259 -10.21 8.14 -0.88
C ALA A 259 -8.79 7.92 -0.34
N MET A 260 -7.83 7.66 -1.24
CA MET A 260 -6.43 7.37 -0.87
C MET A 260 -5.48 8.55 -1.13
N ASN A 261 -5.97 9.66 -1.70
CA ASN A 261 -5.23 10.91 -1.67
C ASN A 261 -5.01 11.32 -0.21
N ASN A 262 -3.78 11.71 0.13
CA ASN A 262 -3.34 11.96 1.51
C ASN A 262 -3.40 10.72 2.43
N ALA A 263 -3.23 9.50 1.89
CA ALA A 263 -3.10 8.30 2.71
C ALA A 263 -1.91 8.40 3.69
N TYR A 264 -0.84 9.08 3.28
CA TYR A 264 0.31 9.37 4.13
C TYR A 264 0.26 10.83 4.56
N ASP A 265 0.18 11.06 5.86
CA ASP A 265 -0.11 12.37 6.44
C ASP A 265 0.98 13.40 6.12
N LYS A 266 0.64 14.41 5.31
CA LYS A 266 1.58 15.42 4.83
C LYS A 266 2.20 16.22 5.98
N THR A 267 1.41 16.57 6.99
CA THR A 267 1.88 17.38 8.13
C THR A 267 2.90 16.61 8.95
N LEU A 268 2.63 15.32 9.24
CA LEU A 268 3.59 14.47 9.95
C LEU A 268 4.88 14.29 9.14
N ARG A 269 4.79 14.11 7.81
CA ARG A 269 5.97 14.01 6.92
C ARG A 269 6.82 15.28 6.97
N GLN A 270 6.21 16.44 6.79
CA GLN A 270 6.92 17.73 6.79
C GLN A 270 7.59 18.00 8.15
N LYS A 271 6.84 17.84 9.25
CA LYS A 271 7.37 18.03 10.62
C LYS A 271 8.51 17.05 10.93
N THR A 272 8.42 15.81 10.44
CA THR A 272 9.52 14.84 10.58
C THR A 272 10.76 15.25 9.79
N LEU A 273 10.62 15.66 8.52
CA LEU A 273 11.73 16.14 7.69
C LEU A 273 12.42 17.38 8.25
N GLU A 274 11.68 18.24 8.95
CA GLU A 274 12.23 19.41 9.64
C GLU A 274 13.07 18.99 10.86
N LEU A 275 12.52 18.11 11.71
CA LEU A 275 13.11 17.72 13.00
C LEU A 275 14.17 16.61 12.91
N VAL A 276 14.27 15.92 11.78
CA VAL A 276 15.27 14.84 11.60
C VAL A 276 16.72 15.35 11.60
N LYS A 277 16.91 16.65 11.32
CA LYS A 277 18.20 17.35 11.42
C LYS A 277 18.73 17.39 12.85
N ASP A 278 17.84 17.52 13.83
CA ASP A 278 18.19 17.55 15.25
C ASP A 278 18.70 16.18 15.74
N LEU A 279 18.37 15.12 15.00
CA LEU A 279 18.88 13.76 15.24
C LEU A 279 20.18 13.47 14.48
N GLY A 280 20.65 14.38 13.63
CA GLY A 280 21.80 14.17 12.73
C GLY A 280 21.52 13.16 11.62
N LEU A 281 20.25 12.96 11.25
CA LEU A 281 19.81 11.94 10.28
C LEU A 281 19.42 12.52 8.91
N GLN A 282 19.56 13.83 8.70
CA GLN A 282 19.15 14.50 7.46
C GLN A 282 19.82 13.94 6.20
N ASP A 283 21.03 13.40 6.32
CA ASP A 283 21.80 12.91 5.18
C ASP A 283 21.41 11.48 4.77
N VAL A 284 20.63 10.78 5.59
CA VAL A 284 20.17 9.40 5.32
C VAL A 284 18.65 9.30 5.18
N VAL A 285 17.89 10.34 5.55
CA VAL A 285 16.45 10.37 5.35
C VAL A 285 16.10 10.87 3.95
N ARG A 286 15.17 10.16 3.31
CA ARG A 286 14.64 10.41 1.97
C ARG A 286 13.11 10.48 2.02
N GLU A 287 12.51 10.85 0.90
CA GLU A 287 11.06 10.78 0.72
C GLU A 287 10.72 10.28 -0.68
N GLY A 288 9.83 9.29 -0.79
CA GLY A 288 9.56 8.63 -2.07
C GLY A 288 8.28 7.80 -2.15
N VAL A 289 8.05 7.24 -3.34
CA VAL A 289 6.91 6.38 -3.67
C VAL A 289 7.28 4.91 -3.46
N TYR A 290 6.47 4.22 -2.68
CA TYR A 290 6.62 2.78 -2.40
C TYR A 290 5.74 1.94 -3.33
N VAL A 291 6.21 0.79 -3.83
CA VAL A 291 5.34 -0.19 -4.50
C VAL A 291 5.27 -1.48 -3.69
N MET A 292 4.07 -2.02 -3.55
CA MET A 292 3.87 -3.35 -2.99
C MET A 292 3.71 -4.38 -4.10
N LEU A 293 4.51 -5.46 -4.02
CA LEU A 293 4.39 -6.66 -4.85
C LEU A 293 3.96 -7.89 -4.01
N GLY A 294 3.62 -8.98 -4.71
CA GLY A 294 3.27 -10.29 -4.13
C GLY A 294 4.40 -10.98 -3.39
N GLY A 295 5.58 -11.04 -4.00
CA GLY A 295 6.64 -11.94 -3.54
C GLY A 295 6.25 -13.43 -3.69
N PRO A 296 7.01 -14.35 -3.07
CA PRO A 296 8.20 -14.11 -2.25
C PRO A 296 9.48 -13.91 -3.07
N THR A 297 9.44 -14.07 -4.39
CA THR A 297 10.59 -13.80 -5.25
C THR A 297 10.92 -12.31 -5.25
N TYR A 298 12.20 -11.97 -5.16
CA TYR A 298 12.66 -10.64 -5.53
C TYR A 298 12.46 -10.40 -7.02
N GLU A 299 12.49 -9.13 -7.41
CA GLU A 299 12.14 -8.67 -8.74
C GLU A 299 13.24 -9.01 -9.76
N THR A 300 12.82 -9.28 -10.98
CA THR A 300 13.69 -9.36 -12.15
C THR A 300 14.13 -7.97 -12.62
N VAL A 301 15.22 -7.91 -13.39
CA VAL A 301 15.71 -6.66 -14.00
C VAL A 301 14.64 -5.96 -14.83
N ALA A 302 13.80 -6.71 -15.56
CA ALA A 302 12.73 -6.14 -16.38
C ALA A 302 11.61 -5.51 -15.53
N GLU A 303 11.22 -6.18 -14.44
CA GLU A 303 10.24 -5.65 -13.48
C GLU A 303 10.77 -4.38 -12.81
N LEU A 304 12.03 -4.37 -12.38
CA LEU A 304 12.66 -3.19 -11.77
C LEU A 304 12.76 -2.01 -12.74
N ASN A 305 13.11 -2.27 -14.00
CA ASN A 305 13.13 -1.23 -15.03
C ASN A 305 11.72 -0.67 -15.31
N LEU A 306 10.68 -1.52 -15.32
CA LEU A 306 9.29 -1.05 -15.40
C LEU A 306 8.94 -0.16 -14.20
N LEU A 307 9.21 -0.61 -12.98
CA LEU A 307 8.90 0.12 -11.75
C LEU A 307 9.59 1.48 -11.70
N ARG A 308 10.83 1.55 -12.19
CA ARG A 308 11.57 2.80 -12.32
C ARG A 308 10.91 3.78 -13.30
N VAL A 309 10.45 3.30 -14.46
CA VAL A 309 9.79 4.14 -15.46
C VAL A 309 8.48 4.72 -14.93
N VAL A 310 7.75 3.97 -14.09
CA VAL A 310 6.49 4.45 -13.49
C VAL A 310 6.70 5.29 -12.22
N GLY A 311 7.95 5.64 -11.88
CA GLY A 311 8.26 6.60 -10.83
C GLY A 311 8.28 6.03 -9.41
N VAL A 312 8.58 4.73 -9.25
CA VAL A 312 8.75 4.11 -7.93
C VAL A 312 10.16 4.36 -7.40
N ASP A 313 10.26 4.69 -6.11
CA ASP A 313 11.54 4.89 -5.42
C ASP A 313 12.00 3.66 -4.63
N ALA A 314 11.05 2.91 -4.04
CA ALA A 314 11.34 1.67 -3.31
C ALA A 314 10.27 0.59 -3.51
N VAL A 315 10.67 -0.67 -3.42
CA VAL A 315 9.80 -1.85 -3.59
C VAL A 315 9.85 -2.76 -2.37
N GLY A 316 8.70 -3.34 -2.01
CA GLY A 316 8.64 -4.43 -1.06
C GLY A 316 7.33 -5.20 -1.12
N MET A 317 7.05 -5.97 -0.06
CA MET A 317 6.00 -7.00 -0.07
C MET A 317 5.00 -6.86 1.09
N SER A 318 4.85 -5.65 1.66
CA SER A 318 3.98 -5.42 2.83
C SER A 318 3.41 -3.99 2.84
N THR A 319 2.93 -3.55 4.02
CA THR A 319 2.55 -2.15 4.32
C THR A 319 1.26 -1.67 3.65
N VAL A 320 1.15 -1.72 2.32
CA VAL A 320 -0.01 -1.14 1.61
C VAL A 320 -1.37 -1.67 2.10
N PRO A 321 -1.58 -2.96 2.42
CA PRO A 321 -2.87 -3.43 2.93
C PRO A 321 -3.20 -2.83 4.29
N GLU A 322 -2.19 -2.68 5.15
CA GLU A 322 -2.31 -2.08 6.48
C GLU A 322 -2.70 -0.60 6.36
N VAL A 323 -2.06 0.14 5.43
CA VAL A 323 -2.38 1.54 5.13
C VAL A 323 -3.80 1.69 4.58
N VAL A 324 -4.20 0.84 3.63
CA VAL A 324 -5.55 0.87 3.05
C VAL A 324 -6.61 0.66 4.13
N VAL A 325 -6.43 -0.31 5.02
CA VAL A 325 -7.37 -0.55 6.13
C VAL A 325 -7.34 0.59 7.16
N ALA A 326 -6.18 1.15 7.48
CA ALA A 326 -6.07 2.29 8.39
C ALA A 326 -6.84 3.50 7.86
N ARG A 327 -6.69 3.82 6.57
CA ARG A 327 -7.41 4.91 5.90
C ARG A 327 -8.90 4.65 5.78
N HIS A 328 -9.31 3.40 5.51
CA HIS A 328 -10.71 2.99 5.58
C HIS A 328 -11.31 3.29 6.97
N CYS A 329 -10.57 3.00 8.04
CA CYS A 329 -10.95 3.29 9.43
C CYS A 329 -10.79 4.76 9.87
N GLY A 330 -10.42 5.67 8.97
CA GLY A 330 -10.20 7.09 9.26
C GLY A 330 -8.95 7.39 10.10
N MET A 331 -7.99 6.47 10.18
CA MET A 331 -6.75 6.66 10.95
C MET A 331 -5.74 7.50 10.18
N ARG A 332 -4.97 8.37 10.86
CA ARG A 332 -3.81 9.04 10.26
C ARG A 332 -2.66 8.05 10.12
N VAL A 333 -1.88 8.12 9.05
CA VAL A 333 -0.81 7.15 8.79
C VAL A 333 0.50 7.88 8.52
N PHE A 334 1.56 7.42 9.19
CA PHE A 334 2.95 7.69 8.84
C PHE A 334 3.62 6.37 8.49
N ALA A 335 4.43 6.34 7.44
CA ALA A 335 5.18 5.14 7.11
C ALA A 335 6.57 5.44 6.56
N PHE A 336 7.50 4.54 6.80
CA PHE A 336 8.84 4.63 6.24
C PHE A 336 9.44 3.25 5.94
N SER A 337 10.35 3.22 4.98
CA SER A 337 11.10 2.06 4.55
C SER A 337 12.58 2.23 4.88
N LEU A 338 13.19 1.19 5.44
CA LEU A 338 14.65 1.06 5.43
C LEU A 338 15.07 0.48 4.07
N ILE A 339 15.95 1.18 3.36
CA ILE A 339 16.53 0.69 2.11
C ILE A 339 17.60 -0.34 2.47
N THR A 340 17.30 -1.62 2.28
CA THR A 340 18.15 -2.72 2.73
C THR A 340 19.08 -3.27 1.66
N ASN A 341 18.77 -2.98 0.39
CA ASN A 341 19.55 -3.36 -0.77
C ASN A 341 19.22 -2.39 -1.89
N MET A 342 20.14 -2.22 -2.84
CA MET A 342 19.85 -1.51 -4.09
C MET A 342 19.35 -2.51 -5.13
N CYS A 343 18.27 -2.18 -5.80
CA CYS A 343 17.68 -3.00 -6.84
C CYS A 343 18.60 -3.04 -8.07
N ILE A 344 18.86 -4.25 -8.55
CA ILE A 344 19.75 -4.51 -9.67
C ILE A 344 18.99 -4.30 -10.98
N VAL A 345 19.35 -3.25 -11.72
CA VAL A 345 18.70 -2.89 -13.00
C VAL A 345 19.55 -3.21 -14.23
N GLU A 346 20.66 -3.92 -14.03
CA GLU A 346 21.61 -4.33 -15.07
C GLU A 346 21.57 -5.85 -15.23
N TYR A 347 21.64 -6.34 -16.48
CA TYR A 347 21.55 -7.78 -16.76
C TYR A 347 22.83 -8.54 -16.41
N ASP A 348 23.99 -7.92 -16.61
CA ASP A 348 25.30 -8.56 -16.47
C ASP A 348 25.93 -8.23 -15.10
N THR A 349 25.41 -8.81 -14.02
CA THR A 349 25.98 -8.70 -12.68
C THR A 349 25.82 -9.98 -11.87
N GLU A 350 26.76 -10.23 -10.95
CA GLU A 350 26.71 -11.36 -10.02
C GLU A 350 26.01 -11.03 -8.70
N ALA A 351 25.73 -9.75 -8.44
CA ALA A 351 25.05 -9.32 -7.22
C ALA A 351 23.64 -9.94 -7.15
N LYS A 352 23.21 -10.34 -5.95
CA LYS A 352 21.90 -10.95 -5.72
C LYS A 352 21.34 -10.44 -4.40
N ALA A 353 20.08 -10.01 -4.42
CA ALA A 353 19.37 -9.67 -3.19
C ALA A 353 19.27 -10.90 -2.29
N SER A 354 19.53 -10.72 -0.99
CA SER A 354 19.42 -11.79 -0.01
C SER A 354 18.72 -11.33 1.27
N HIS A 355 18.05 -12.25 1.95
CA HIS A 355 17.43 -11.96 3.25
C HIS A 355 18.47 -11.62 4.33
N THR A 356 19.70 -12.12 4.20
CA THR A 356 20.79 -11.82 5.15
C THR A 356 21.17 -10.35 5.12
N GLU A 357 21.32 -9.75 3.93
CA GLU A 357 21.63 -8.31 3.76
C GLU A 357 20.56 -7.41 4.42
N VAL A 358 19.31 -7.84 4.38
CA VAL A 358 18.19 -7.16 5.04
C VAL A 358 18.41 -7.09 6.55
N ILE A 359 18.77 -8.21 7.18
CA ILE A 359 19.00 -8.30 8.63
C ILE A 359 20.25 -7.50 9.03
N GLU A 360 21.32 -7.55 8.24
CA GLU A 360 22.56 -6.82 8.50
C GLU A 360 22.35 -5.31 8.46
N THR A 361 21.66 -4.81 7.42
CA THR A 361 21.37 -3.38 7.27
C THR A 361 20.44 -2.88 8.38
N ALA A 362 19.42 -3.69 8.73
CA ALA A 362 18.55 -3.43 9.86
C ALA A 362 19.33 -3.28 11.18
N THR A 363 20.29 -4.18 11.42
CA THR A 363 21.14 -4.16 12.61
C THR A 363 22.04 -2.92 12.62
N MET A 364 22.62 -2.58 11.47
CA MET A 364 23.47 -1.39 11.31
C MET A 364 22.73 -0.09 11.64
N ARG A 365 21.46 0.03 11.24
CA ARG A 365 20.65 1.26 11.43
C ARG A 365 19.72 1.21 12.64
N GLN A 366 19.78 0.17 13.46
CA GLN A 366 18.82 -0.05 14.56
C GLN A 366 18.65 1.18 15.48
N LYS A 367 19.77 1.81 15.89
CA LYS A 367 19.73 2.98 16.77
C LYS A 367 19.08 4.19 16.10
N ASP A 368 19.34 4.39 14.81
CA ASP A 368 18.79 5.51 14.04
C ASP A 368 17.30 5.32 13.80
N LEU A 369 16.88 4.09 13.48
CA LEU A 369 15.47 3.71 13.36
C LEU A 369 14.70 3.93 14.67
N GLN A 370 15.29 3.58 15.81
CA GLN A 370 14.69 3.81 17.13
C GLN A 370 14.57 5.30 17.45
N LYS A 371 15.61 6.10 17.19
CA LYS A 371 15.56 7.57 17.38
C LYS A 371 14.47 8.19 16.52
N LEU A 372 14.40 7.81 15.24
CA LEU A 372 13.40 8.32 14.31
C LEU A 372 11.98 7.91 14.72
N ALA A 373 11.77 6.65 15.09
CA ALA A 373 10.48 6.18 15.57
C ALA A 373 10.00 6.91 16.84
N ARG A 374 10.90 7.15 17.80
CA ARG A 374 10.62 7.95 19.00
C ARG A 374 10.23 9.39 18.65
N LEU A 375 10.97 10.03 17.73
CA LEU A 375 10.62 11.36 17.24
C LEU A 375 9.24 11.39 16.61
N ILE A 376 8.93 10.44 15.72
CA ILE A 376 7.62 10.37 15.05
C ILE A 376 6.49 10.14 16.07
N ILE A 377 6.67 9.21 17.02
CA ILE A 377 5.69 8.94 18.07
C ILE A 377 5.45 10.18 18.95
N LYS A 378 6.50 10.93 19.27
CA LYS A 378 6.39 12.21 19.97
C LYS A 378 5.61 13.24 19.16
N ILE A 379 5.89 13.39 17.86
CA ILE A 379 5.13 14.29 16.98
C ILE A 379 3.65 13.89 16.95
N MET A 380 3.37 12.60 16.79
CA MET A 380 2.01 12.05 16.74
C MET A 380 1.24 12.25 18.06
N SER A 381 1.92 12.20 19.22
CA SER A 381 1.29 12.40 20.52
C SER A 381 0.98 13.88 20.80
N GLU A 382 1.84 14.80 20.34
CA GLU A 382 1.63 16.25 20.45
C GLU A 382 0.54 16.76 19.50
N ASP A 383 0.44 16.19 18.29
CA ASP A 383 -0.58 16.54 17.31
C ASP A 383 -1.97 15.95 17.66
N GLY A 384 -2.06 15.10 18.69
CA GLY A 384 -3.26 14.35 19.11
C GLY A 384 -4.41 15.16 19.72
N TYR A 385 -4.41 16.49 19.61
CA TYR A 385 -5.51 17.35 20.06
C TYR A 385 -5.91 18.38 18.99
N VAL A 386 -6.40 17.93 17.84
CA VAL A 386 -7.27 18.73 16.98
C VAL A 386 -8.42 17.85 16.47
N ALA A 387 -9.52 17.87 17.21
CA ALA A 387 -10.82 17.50 16.64
C ALA A 387 -11.36 18.71 15.88
N GLY A 388 -11.63 18.54 14.59
CA GLY A 388 -12.36 19.51 13.75
C GLY A 388 -11.46 20.33 12.82
N ASP A 389 -11.55 20.06 11.52
CA ASP A 389 -12.23 20.94 10.56
C ASP A 389 -11.89 20.48 9.13
N GLU A 390 -12.84 19.80 8.49
CA GLU A 390 -13.34 20.01 7.11
C GLU A 390 -14.40 18.96 6.75
#